data_AF-A0A2D7JZ00-F1
#
_entry.id   AF-A0A2D7JZ00-F1
#
_cell.length_a   1.000
_cell.length_b   1.000
_cell.length_c   1.000
_cell.angle_alpha   90.00
_cell.angle_beta   90.00
_cell.angle_gamma   90.00
#
_symmetry.space_group_name_H-M   'P 1'
#
loop_
_entity.id
_entity.type
_entity.pdbx_description
1 polymer ?
#
loop_
_entity_poly.entity_id
_entity_poly.type
_entity_poly.pdbx_seq_one_letter_code
_entity_poly.pdbx_strand_id
1 'polypeptide(L)'
;MSSYIDLKFINEISARLGHFKKKGDYLFNFRCPHCGDSQKSKLKSRGYFYRVKNDMFFKCHNCGMGQNLANFLKFIDPKVYEQYLLERYKTASPATPKPEFKYDFKPDIKDDFISDLTKIADLDKEHPARKVVEKRLIPEKFYDKLYLCNKFYSWAHKIAPRKYNTSKYDHPRLVIPFYDEQGKVFAYQGRAFGNETPKYVTIKLDENKQKIFGLERVNYTQHIFVVEGPIDSLFLDNCIAAGGADLTLDSKIDPSKVTYIFDNEPRNKEIVSRMEKIIEQGYNIFIWPNDIQLKDVNDLIMTGVTKVQLSEIISINTYSKLSASQQLITYKKV
;
A
#
# COMPACT_ATOMS: atom_id res chain seq x y z
N MET A 1 11.17 -13.03 33.12
CA MET A 1 11.57 -11.63 33.37
C MET A 1 10.81 -10.61 32.52
N SER A 2 10.49 -10.88 31.23
CA SER A 2 9.70 -9.98 30.34
C SER A 2 8.36 -9.51 30.93
N SER A 3 7.61 -10.40 31.58
CA SER A 3 6.26 -10.13 32.07
C SER A 3 6.16 -9.08 33.19
N TYR A 4 7.21 -8.82 33.97
CA TYR A 4 7.16 -7.81 35.04
C TYR A 4 7.26 -6.39 34.49
N ILE A 5 8.14 -6.20 33.51
CA ILE A 5 8.31 -4.93 32.80
C ILE A 5 7.03 -4.59 32.03
N ASP A 6 6.47 -5.56 31.32
CA ASP A 6 5.21 -5.36 30.61
C ASP A 6 4.08 -4.91 31.55
N LEU A 7 3.95 -5.52 32.73
CA LEU A 7 2.95 -5.10 33.73
C LEU A 7 3.24 -3.71 34.29
N LYS A 8 4.51 -3.36 34.54
CA LYS A 8 4.91 -2.02 35.00
C LYS A 8 4.42 -0.96 34.02
N PHE A 9 4.72 -1.12 32.74
CA PHE A 9 4.37 -0.14 31.72
C PHE A 9 2.87 -0.13 31.40
N ILE A 10 2.16 -1.26 31.50
CA ILE A 10 0.68 -1.28 31.44
C ILE A 10 0.08 -0.46 32.59
N ASN A 11 0.62 -0.57 33.80
CA ASN A 11 0.15 0.21 34.94
C ASN A 11 0.48 1.71 34.78
N GLU A 12 1.65 2.04 34.23
CA GLU A 12 2.05 3.42 33.97
C GLU A 12 1.08 4.15 33.02
N ILE A 13 0.66 3.48 31.94
CA ILE A 13 -0.27 4.06 30.98
C ILE A 13 -1.74 3.92 31.39
N SER A 14 -2.05 3.20 32.47
CA SER A 14 -3.44 2.83 32.83
C SER A 14 -4.35 4.04 33.03
N ALA A 15 -3.85 5.13 33.61
CA ALA A 15 -4.59 6.37 33.83
C ALA A 15 -4.94 7.10 32.52
N ARG A 16 -4.20 6.85 31.44
CA ARG A 16 -4.43 7.43 30.11
C ARG A 16 -5.42 6.60 29.28
N LEU A 17 -5.76 5.39 29.75
CA LEU A 17 -6.69 4.49 29.08
C LEU A 17 -8.08 4.60 29.71
N GLY A 18 -9.05 5.04 28.92
CA GLY A 18 -10.43 5.20 29.38
C GLY A 18 -11.02 3.88 29.90
N HIS A 19 -11.68 3.93 31.06
CA HIS A 19 -12.34 2.78 31.70
C HIS A 19 -11.43 1.55 31.90
N PHE A 20 -10.16 1.79 32.23
CA PHE A 20 -9.21 0.72 32.53
C PHE A 20 -9.61 -0.10 33.77
N LYS A 21 -9.67 -1.42 33.60
CA LYS A 21 -10.04 -2.40 34.62
C LYS A 21 -9.14 -3.62 34.54
N LYS A 22 -8.50 -3.98 35.66
CA LYS A 22 -7.84 -5.29 35.80
C LYS A 22 -8.90 -6.37 35.97
N LYS A 23 -8.89 -7.38 35.10
CA LYS A 23 -9.83 -8.52 35.07
C LYS A 23 -9.18 -9.84 35.52
N GLY A 24 -7.85 -9.88 35.55
CA GLY A 24 -7.03 -10.97 36.09
C GLY A 24 -5.58 -10.51 36.17
N ASP A 25 -4.68 -11.40 36.58
CA ASP A 25 -3.26 -11.02 36.78
C ASP A 25 -2.57 -10.51 35.52
N TYR A 26 -2.99 -11.02 34.37
CA TYR A 26 -2.48 -10.62 33.07
C TYR A 26 -3.61 -10.36 32.07
N LEU A 27 -4.76 -9.90 32.56
CA LEU A 27 -5.91 -9.55 31.72
C LEU A 27 -6.44 -8.20 32.16
N PHE A 28 -6.45 -7.24 31.23
CA PHE A 28 -6.93 -5.89 31.45
C PHE A 28 -7.93 -5.53 30.38
N ASN A 29 -8.98 -4.80 30.75
CA ASN A 29 -10.03 -4.33 29.85
C ASN A 29 -10.10 -2.81 29.90
N PHE A 30 -10.23 -2.17 28.74
CA PHE A 30 -10.29 -0.72 28.64
C PHE A 30 -10.92 -0.31 27.31
N ARG A 31 -11.23 0.98 27.19
CA ARG A 31 -11.76 1.58 25.98
C ARG A 31 -10.67 1.66 24.92
N CYS A 32 -10.92 1.11 23.74
CA CYS A 32 -9.92 1.06 22.67
C CYS A 32 -9.54 2.47 22.20
N PRO A 33 -8.25 2.87 22.29
CA PRO A 33 -7.79 4.20 21.88
C PRO A 33 -7.70 4.36 20.35
N HIS A 34 -7.66 3.26 19.59
CA HIS A 34 -7.63 3.29 18.12
C HIS A 34 -8.97 3.65 17.48
N CYS A 35 -10.08 3.15 18.04
CA CYS A 35 -11.41 3.32 17.44
C CYS A 35 -12.41 4.04 18.35
N GLY A 36 -12.01 4.39 19.58
CA GLY A 36 -12.91 4.99 20.57
C GLY A 36 -14.04 4.06 21.01
N ASP A 37 -14.03 2.78 20.63
CA ASP A 37 -15.03 1.76 20.90
C ASP A 37 -16.43 2.03 20.31
N SER A 38 -17.32 2.72 21.01
CA SER A 38 -18.69 2.97 20.55
C SER A 38 -18.99 4.46 20.59
N GLN A 39 -19.52 4.98 19.48
CA GLN A 39 -20.02 6.36 19.42
C GLN A 39 -21.33 6.53 20.21
N LYS A 40 -22.15 5.47 20.30
CA LYS A 40 -23.45 5.49 20.99
C LYS A 40 -23.37 5.28 22.49
N SER A 41 -22.36 4.56 22.99
CA SER A 41 -22.23 4.25 24.42
C SER A 41 -20.80 4.44 24.87
N LYS A 42 -20.59 5.48 25.70
CA LYS A 42 -19.27 5.85 26.22
C LYS A 42 -18.70 4.81 27.20
N LEU A 43 -19.53 3.90 27.71
CA LEU A 43 -19.16 2.88 28.70
C LEU A 43 -18.66 1.56 28.07
N LYS A 44 -18.75 1.39 26.75
CA LYS A 44 -18.30 0.14 26.10
C LYS A 44 -16.77 0.11 26.02
N SER A 45 -16.19 -0.94 26.59
CA SER A 45 -14.74 -1.22 26.61
C SER A 45 -14.48 -2.59 26.00
N ARG A 46 -13.98 -2.64 24.76
CA ARG A 46 -13.64 -3.91 24.06
C ARG A 46 -12.17 -3.99 23.67
N GLY A 47 -11.33 -3.10 24.23
CA GLY A 47 -9.88 -3.24 24.23
C GLY A 47 -9.43 -4.14 25.37
N TYR A 48 -8.50 -5.03 25.09
CA TYR A 48 -7.93 -5.94 26.08
C TYR A 48 -6.41 -5.99 25.98
N PHE A 49 -5.75 -5.99 27.13
CA PHE A 49 -4.41 -6.55 27.25
C PHE A 49 -4.50 -7.97 27.79
N TYR A 50 -3.80 -8.90 27.17
CA TYR A 50 -3.75 -10.30 27.56
C TYR A 50 -2.34 -10.86 27.37
N ARG A 51 -1.98 -11.86 28.15
CA ARG A 51 -0.66 -12.52 28.04
C ARG A 51 -0.68 -13.67 27.04
N VAL A 52 0.36 -13.75 26.22
CA VAL A 52 0.70 -14.93 25.43
C VAL A 52 2.11 -15.33 25.80
N LYS A 53 2.28 -16.54 26.34
CA LYS A 53 3.54 -17.00 26.95
C LYS A 53 4.03 -16.01 28.02
N ASN A 54 5.10 -15.27 27.73
CA ASN A 54 5.74 -14.32 28.66
C ASN A 54 5.48 -12.85 28.33
N ASP A 55 4.79 -12.55 27.23
CA ASP A 55 4.64 -11.20 26.70
C ASP A 55 3.17 -10.76 26.69
N MET A 56 2.95 -9.46 26.84
CA MET A 56 1.63 -8.85 26.81
C MET A 56 1.28 -8.37 25.40
N PHE A 57 0.02 -8.59 25.02
CA PHE A 57 -0.54 -8.23 23.73
C PHE A 57 -1.82 -7.43 23.90
N PHE A 58 -2.07 -6.51 22.97
CA PHE A 58 -3.32 -5.79 22.82
C PHE A 58 -4.21 -6.45 21.77
N LYS A 59 -5.52 -6.51 22.04
CA LYS A 59 -6.55 -6.82 21.04
C LYS A 59 -7.81 -5.99 21.29
N CYS A 60 -8.39 -5.46 20.22
CA CYS A 60 -9.71 -4.87 20.24
C CYS A 60 -10.73 -5.79 19.55
N HIS A 61 -11.82 -6.11 20.23
CA HIS A 61 -12.94 -6.89 19.68
C HIS A 61 -13.97 -6.02 18.93
N ASN A 62 -13.73 -4.70 18.80
CA ASN A 62 -14.56 -3.82 17.99
C ASN A 62 -13.96 -3.59 16.59
N CYS A 63 -12.78 -2.96 16.51
CA CYS A 63 -12.13 -2.67 15.24
C CYS A 63 -11.18 -3.78 14.76
N GLY A 64 -11.00 -4.86 15.53
CA GLY A 64 -10.11 -5.97 15.18
C GLY A 64 -8.62 -5.70 15.37
N MET A 65 -8.22 -4.46 15.70
CA MET A 65 -6.81 -4.07 15.89
C MET A 65 -6.13 -4.96 16.94
N GLY A 66 -4.95 -5.49 16.61
CA GLY A 66 -4.14 -6.29 17.52
C GLY A 66 -2.66 -6.01 17.31
N GLN A 67 -1.92 -5.87 18.41
CA GLN A 67 -0.49 -5.56 18.39
C GLN A 67 0.18 -6.00 19.69
N ASN A 68 1.51 -6.15 19.69
CA ASN A 68 2.25 -6.37 20.94
C ASN A 68 2.26 -5.11 21.81
N LEU A 69 2.61 -5.25 23.10
CA LEU A 69 2.65 -4.12 24.03
C LEU A 69 3.57 -2.98 23.55
N ALA A 70 4.74 -3.30 22.99
CA ALA A 70 5.71 -2.30 22.52
C ALA A 70 5.10 -1.37 21.45
N ASN A 71 4.46 -1.94 20.43
CA ASN A 71 3.78 -1.18 19.38
C ASN A 71 2.56 -0.42 19.92
N PHE A 72 1.90 -0.95 20.94
CA PHE A 72 0.85 -0.23 21.64
C PHE A 72 1.37 1.00 22.37
N LEU A 73 2.48 0.87 23.11
CA LEU A 73 3.11 2.00 23.78
C LEU A 73 3.56 3.06 22.77
N LYS A 74 4.14 2.65 21.63
CA LYS A 74 4.55 3.58 20.57
C LYS A 74 3.39 4.43 20.04
N PHE A 75 2.20 3.83 19.93
CA PHE A 75 1.00 4.53 19.49
C PHE A 75 0.45 5.50 20.55
N ILE A 76 0.52 5.13 21.83
CA ILE A 76 -0.01 5.96 22.93
C ILE A 76 0.93 7.09 23.31
N ASP A 77 2.22 6.78 23.48
CA ASP A 77 3.25 7.74 23.84
C ASP A 77 4.63 7.23 23.39
N PRO A 78 5.22 7.84 22.34
CA PRO A 78 6.57 7.51 21.89
C PRO A 78 7.65 7.59 22.98
N LYS A 79 7.51 8.47 23.98
CA LYS A 79 8.50 8.61 25.07
C LYS A 79 8.44 7.43 26.05
N VAL A 80 7.23 6.98 26.38
CA VAL A 80 7.02 5.78 27.24
C VAL A 80 7.53 4.53 26.51
N TYR A 81 7.36 4.48 25.19
CA TYR A 81 7.93 3.40 24.37
C TYR A 81 9.46 3.35 24.43
N GLU A 82 10.16 4.49 24.33
CA GLU A 82 11.61 4.55 24.46
C GLU A 82 12.08 4.06 25.84
N GLN A 83 11.40 4.49 26.91
CA GLN A 83 11.69 4.03 28.28
C GLN A 83 11.46 2.52 28.45
N TYR A 84 10.37 2.00 27.89
CA TYR A 84 10.05 0.59 27.89
C TYR A 84 11.14 -0.25 27.20
N LEU A 85 11.63 0.20 26.04
CA LEU A 85 12.73 -0.46 25.36
C LEU A 85 13.99 -0.48 26.23
N LEU A 86 14.39 0.67 26.77
CA LEU A 86 15.59 0.79 27.60
C LEU A 86 15.56 -0.16 28.80
N GLU A 87 14.42 -0.26 29.50
CA GLU A 87 14.28 -1.17 30.65
C GLU A 87 14.28 -2.65 30.26
N ARG A 88 13.63 -2.98 29.13
CA ARG A 88 13.62 -4.34 28.58
C ARG A 88 15.01 -4.79 28.14
N TYR A 89 15.85 -3.88 27.66
CA TYR A 89 17.24 -4.15 27.30
C TYR A 89 18.20 -4.22 28.50
N LYS A 90 18.02 -3.38 29.53
CA LYS A 90 18.88 -3.35 30.73
C LYS A 90 18.82 -4.63 31.58
N THR A 91 17.68 -5.32 31.57
CA THR A 91 17.47 -6.55 32.35
C THR A 91 17.88 -7.83 31.62
N ALA A 92 18.32 -7.72 30.37
CA ALA A 92 18.71 -8.83 29.51
C ALA A 92 20.22 -8.80 29.21
N SER A 93 21.10 -9.13 30.16
CA SER A 93 22.50 -9.51 29.88
C SER A 93 23.14 -10.26 31.06
N PRO A 94 23.94 -11.31 30.79
CA PRO A 94 25.38 -11.08 30.64
C PRO A 94 25.93 -11.52 29.26
N ALA A 95 26.90 -10.74 28.76
CA ALA A 95 27.90 -11.09 27.74
C ALA A 95 27.43 -11.91 26.52
N THR A 96 26.57 -11.33 25.69
CA THR A 96 26.56 -11.65 24.25
C THR A 96 27.23 -10.49 23.52
N PRO A 97 28.11 -10.75 22.52
CA PRO A 97 28.70 -9.68 21.72
C PRO A 97 27.56 -8.79 21.23
N LYS A 98 27.77 -7.46 21.27
CA LYS A 98 26.79 -6.47 20.80
C LYS A 98 26.13 -7.06 19.55
N PRO A 99 24.82 -7.40 19.58
CA PRO A 99 24.16 -7.66 18.33
C PRO A 99 24.31 -6.35 17.57
N GLU A 100 25.11 -6.35 16.51
CA GLU A 100 24.82 -5.44 15.42
C GLU A 100 23.36 -5.69 15.13
N PHE A 101 22.49 -4.76 15.54
CA PHE A 101 21.12 -4.73 15.08
C PHE A 101 21.20 -4.41 13.59
N LYS A 102 21.57 -5.41 12.79
CA LYS A 102 21.15 -5.50 11.39
C LYS A 102 19.67 -5.80 11.45
N TYR A 103 18.89 -4.77 11.75
CA TYR A 103 17.50 -4.65 11.33
C TYR A 103 17.50 -4.48 9.80
N ASP A 104 17.94 -5.54 9.14
CA ASP A 104 17.86 -5.74 7.71
C ASP A 104 17.64 -7.24 7.59
N PHE A 105 16.44 -7.71 7.94
CA PHE A 105 15.94 -8.88 7.24
C PHE A 105 15.61 -8.41 5.82
N LYS A 106 16.66 -8.20 5.03
CA LYS A 106 16.60 -8.45 3.60
C LYS A 106 16.41 -9.96 3.55
N PRO A 107 15.21 -10.47 3.23
CA PRO A 107 15.14 -11.87 2.86
C PRO A 107 16.26 -12.09 1.84
N ASP A 108 17.00 -13.19 2.00
CA ASP A 108 18.01 -13.64 1.03
C ASP A 108 17.24 -14.15 -0.21
N ILE A 109 16.45 -13.23 -0.76
CA ILE A 109 15.78 -13.32 -2.02
C ILE A 109 16.95 -13.28 -2.96
N LYS A 110 17.34 -14.45 -3.46
CA LYS A 110 17.96 -14.50 -4.78
C LYS A 110 17.14 -13.54 -5.62
N ASP A 111 17.75 -12.45 -6.09
CA ASP A 111 17.08 -11.33 -6.77
C ASP A 111 16.24 -11.79 -7.98
N ASP A 112 16.35 -13.06 -8.32
CA ASP A 112 15.79 -13.74 -9.47
C ASP A 112 14.54 -14.59 -9.20
N PHE A 113 13.82 -14.45 -8.09
CA PHE A 113 12.53 -15.17 -7.88
C PHE A 113 11.47 -14.85 -8.94
N ILE A 114 11.64 -13.76 -9.70
CA ILE A 114 10.84 -13.41 -10.86
C ILE A 114 11.19 -14.28 -12.08
N SER A 115 12.43 -14.80 -12.22
CA SER A 115 12.80 -15.67 -13.34
C SER A 115 12.13 -17.04 -13.28
N ASP A 116 11.68 -17.47 -12.10
CA ASP A 116 10.83 -18.66 -11.94
C ASP A 116 9.46 -18.51 -12.65
N LEU A 117 9.08 -17.29 -13.05
CA LEU A 117 7.82 -17.00 -13.71
C LEU A 117 7.97 -16.91 -15.23
N THR A 118 6.90 -17.23 -15.95
CA THR A 118 6.87 -17.14 -17.41
C THR A 118 6.52 -15.71 -17.82
N LYS A 119 7.36 -15.03 -18.60
CA LYS A 119 7.03 -13.71 -19.15
C LYS A 119 5.85 -13.82 -20.10
N ILE A 120 5.00 -12.80 -20.15
CA ILE A 120 3.91 -12.74 -21.11
C ILE A 120 4.44 -12.69 -22.55
N ALA A 121 5.60 -12.06 -22.77
CA ALA A 121 6.25 -12.01 -24.08
C ALA A 121 6.60 -13.40 -24.64
N ASP A 122 6.91 -14.37 -23.76
CA ASP A 122 7.34 -15.72 -24.13
C ASP A 122 6.16 -16.68 -24.37
N LEU A 123 4.93 -16.23 -24.06
CA LEU A 123 3.74 -17.05 -24.26
C LEU A 123 3.28 -17.02 -25.72
N ASP A 124 2.78 -18.16 -26.19
CA ASP A 124 2.13 -18.27 -27.50
C ASP A 124 0.95 -17.28 -27.63
N LYS A 125 0.71 -16.78 -28.85
CA LYS A 125 -0.38 -15.83 -29.15
C LYS A 125 -1.77 -16.36 -28.75
N GLU A 126 -1.96 -17.67 -28.81
CA GLU A 126 -3.21 -18.30 -28.44
C GLU A 126 -3.38 -18.49 -26.92
N HIS A 127 -2.31 -18.25 -26.13
CA HIS A 127 -2.31 -18.48 -24.69
C HIS A 127 -3.30 -17.56 -23.96
N PRO A 128 -4.17 -18.08 -23.07
CA PRO A 128 -5.21 -17.27 -22.39
C PRO A 128 -4.67 -16.05 -21.64
N ALA A 129 -3.54 -16.20 -20.91
CA ALA A 129 -2.92 -15.10 -20.19
C ALA A 129 -2.45 -13.96 -21.11
N ARG A 130 -1.91 -14.30 -22.29
CA ARG A 130 -1.48 -13.32 -23.29
C ARG A 130 -2.68 -12.61 -23.91
N LYS A 131 -3.74 -13.36 -24.27
CA LYS A 131 -5.01 -12.78 -24.75
C LYS A 131 -5.63 -11.78 -23.77
N VAL A 132 -5.49 -11.99 -22.46
CA VAL A 132 -5.98 -11.02 -21.46
C VAL A 132 -5.18 -9.71 -21.49
N VAL A 133 -3.85 -9.78 -21.69
CA VAL A 133 -2.98 -8.59 -21.82
C VAL A 133 -3.25 -7.86 -23.13
N GLU A 134 -3.40 -8.61 -24.24
CA GLU A 134 -3.74 -8.08 -25.56
C GLU A 134 -5.13 -7.43 -25.58
N LYS A 135 -6.14 -8.06 -24.95
CA LYS A 135 -7.49 -7.50 -24.82
C LYS A 135 -7.50 -6.18 -24.03
N ARG A 136 -6.52 -5.97 -23.15
CA ARG A 136 -6.31 -4.69 -22.45
C ARG A 136 -5.53 -3.67 -23.26
N LEU A 137 -5.12 -4.01 -24.48
CA LEU A 137 -4.33 -3.17 -25.37
C LEU A 137 -3.00 -2.71 -24.76
N ILE A 138 -2.47 -3.45 -23.76
CA ILE A 138 -1.18 -3.14 -23.15
C ILE A 138 -0.12 -3.14 -24.27
N PRO A 139 0.76 -2.14 -24.36
CA PRO A 139 1.78 -2.11 -25.40
C PRO A 139 2.77 -3.28 -25.31
N GLU A 140 3.10 -3.90 -26.44
CA GLU A 140 3.99 -5.07 -26.50
C GLU A 140 5.37 -4.84 -25.86
N LYS A 141 5.87 -3.60 -25.88
CA LYS A 141 7.13 -3.18 -25.22
C LYS A 141 7.17 -3.44 -23.71
N PHE A 142 6.05 -3.80 -23.09
CA PHE A 142 5.95 -4.14 -21.66
C PHE A 142 5.66 -5.61 -21.39
N TYR A 143 5.50 -6.46 -22.42
CA TYR A 143 5.14 -7.87 -22.23
C TYR A 143 6.25 -8.67 -21.54
N ASP A 144 7.50 -8.21 -21.67
CA ASP A 144 8.68 -8.73 -20.98
C ASP A 144 8.72 -8.37 -19.48
N LYS A 145 7.87 -7.43 -19.04
CA LYS A 145 7.79 -6.94 -17.65
C LYS A 145 6.58 -7.48 -16.89
N LEU A 146 5.73 -8.24 -17.58
CA LEU A 146 4.54 -8.88 -17.03
C LEU A 146 4.76 -10.38 -17.04
N TYR A 147 4.28 -11.05 -16.00
CA TYR A 147 4.56 -12.46 -15.81
C TYR A 147 3.29 -13.26 -15.49
N LEU A 148 3.20 -14.46 -16.02
CA LEU A 148 2.22 -15.46 -15.61
C LEU A 148 2.77 -16.22 -14.40
N CYS A 149 2.02 -16.19 -13.30
CA CYS A 149 2.23 -17.11 -12.19
C CYS A 149 1.04 -18.05 -12.07
N ASN A 150 1.25 -19.34 -12.34
CA ASN A 150 0.19 -20.36 -12.32
C ASN A 150 -0.38 -20.64 -10.91
N LYS A 151 0.46 -20.51 -9.89
CA LYS A 151 0.12 -20.76 -8.48
C LYS A 151 0.59 -19.59 -7.61
N PHE A 152 -0.11 -18.46 -7.75
CA PHE A 152 0.30 -17.18 -7.17
C PHE A 152 0.47 -17.21 -5.65
N TYR A 153 -0.48 -17.80 -4.91
CA TYR A 153 -0.41 -17.80 -3.45
C TYR A 153 0.69 -18.73 -2.95
N SER A 154 0.89 -19.88 -3.59
CA SER A 154 1.99 -20.78 -3.28
C SER A 154 3.34 -20.13 -3.56
N TRP A 155 3.48 -19.46 -4.71
CA TRP A 155 4.68 -18.72 -5.07
C TRP A 155 4.96 -17.56 -4.11
N ALA A 156 3.94 -16.76 -3.77
CA ALA A 156 4.07 -15.67 -2.81
C ALA A 156 4.42 -16.17 -1.39
N HIS A 157 3.88 -17.31 -0.97
CA HIS A 157 4.23 -17.95 0.30
C HIS A 157 5.71 -18.41 0.31
N LYS A 158 6.25 -18.93 -0.79
CA LYS A 158 7.68 -19.29 -0.86
C LYS A 158 8.60 -18.10 -0.63
N ILE A 159 8.24 -16.93 -1.16
CA ILE A 159 9.05 -15.71 -1.08
C ILE A 159 8.90 -15.04 0.29
N ALA A 160 7.68 -14.98 0.83
CA ALA A 160 7.39 -14.33 2.11
C ALA A 160 6.46 -15.20 2.99
N PRO A 161 6.97 -16.32 3.56
CA PRO A 161 6.14 -17.32 4.25
C PRO A 161 5.36 -16.78 5.44
N ARG A 162 5.92 -15.78 6.14
CA ARG A 162 5.32 -15.19 7.35
C ARG A 162 4.23 -14.16 7.04
N LYS A 163 4.13 -13.65 5.81
CA LYS A 163 3.18 -12.59 5.44
C LYS A 163 1.93 -13.13 4.75
N TYR A 164 2.02 -14.28 4.09
CA TYR A 164 0.94 -14.79 3.24
C TYR A 164 0.68 -16.25 3.55
N ASN A 165 -0.51 -16.59 4.02
CA ASN A 165 -0.91 -17.98 4.20
C ASN A 165 -1.18 -18.63 2.84
N THR A 166 -0.82 -19.90 2.70
CA THR A 166 -1.24 -20.71 1.55
C THR A 166 -2.77 -20.76 1.52
N SER A 167 -3.39 -20.17 0.49
CA SER A 167 -4.82 -20.32 0.23
C SER A 167 -5.09 -21.77 -0.21
N LYS A 168 -6.19 -22.36 0.27
CA LYS A 168 -6.71 -23.64 -0.26
C LYS A 168 -7.17 -23.52 -1.73
N TYR A 169 -7.36 -22.29 -2.19
CA TYR A 169 -7.75 -21.91 -3.54
C TYR A 169 -6.65 -21.04 -4.14
N ASP A 170 -5.64 -21.69 -4.70
CA ASP A 170 -4.60 -21.03 -5.48
C ASP A 170 -5.03 -20.96 -6.95
N HIS A 171 -4.70 -19.86 -7.61
CA HIS A 171 -5.17 -19.61 -8.97
C HIS A 171 -4.15 -18.75 -9.73
N PRO A 172 -4.15 -18.82 -11.07
CA PRO A 172 -3.21 -18.07 -11.87
C PRO A 172 -3.46 -16.57 -11.74
N ARG A 173 -2.37 -15.79 -11.69
CA ARG A 173 -2.42 -14.32 -11.70
C ARG A 173 -1.35 -13.74 -12.61
N LEU A 174 -1.68 -12.60 -13.19
CA LEU A 174 -0.73 -11.72 -13.88
C LEU A 174 0.09 -10.99 -12.80
N VAL A 175 1.36 -11.31 -12.71
CA VAL A 175 2.31 -10.69 -11.79
C VAL A 175 2.91 -9.45 -12.43
N ILE A 176 2.85 -8.35 -11.69
CA ILE A 176 3.38 -7.03 -12.03
C ILE A 176 4.42 -6.67 -10.95
N PRO A 177 5.72 -6.86 -11.22
CA PRO A 177 6.78 -6.54 -10.26
C PRO A 177 7.01 -5.02 -10.15
N PHE A 178 7.41 -4.57 -8.96
CA PHE A 178 7.72 -3.18 -8.65
C PHE A 178 9.22 -3.11 -8.34
N TYR A 179 9.93 -2.35 -9.16
CA TYR A 179 11.37 -2.17 -9.05
C TYR A 179 11.68 -0.82 -8.42
N ASP A 180 12.71 -0.78 -7.59
CA ASP A 180 13.27 0.47 -7.10
C ASP A 180 14.17 1.12 -8.17
N GLU A 181 14.71 2.30 -7.87
CA GLU A 181 15.62 3.04 -8.74
C GLU A 181 16.90 2.25 -9.10
N GLN A 182 17.27 1.25 -8.30
CA GLN A 182 18.42 0.38 -8.56
C GLN A 182 18.04 -0.86 -9.39
N GLY A 183 16.78 -0.99 -9.80
CA GLY A 183 16.28 -2.13 -10.56
C GLY A 183 16.03 -3.39 -9.71
N LYS A 184 15.97 -3.27 -8.37
CA LYS A 184 15.67 -4.39 -7.48
C LYS A 184 14.19 -4.46 -7.15
N VAL A 185 13.62 -5.66 -7.21
CA VAL A 185 12.21 -5.88 -6.89
C VAL A 185 11.97 -5.71 -5.40
N PHE A 186 11.07 -4.80 -5.02
CA PHE A 186 10.71 -4.56 -3.62
C PHE A 186 9.24 -4.85 -3.30
N ALA A 187 8.39 -4.96 -4.32
CA ALA A 187 7.01 -5.37 -4.20
C ALA A 187 6.56 -6.02 -5.51
N TYR A 188 5.42 -6.69 -5.51
CA TYR A 188 4.76 -7.14 -6.71
C TYR A 188 3.25 -7.22 -6.49
N GLN A 189 2.50 -7.09 -7.57
CA GLN A 189 1.05 -7.20 -7.56
C GLN A 189 0.61 -8.38 -8.41
N GLY A 190 -0.26 -9.23 -7.87
CA GLY A 190 -0.94 -10.29 -8.60
C GLY A 190 -2.34 -9.87 -8.99
N ARG A 191 -2.58 -9.69 -10.28
CA ARG A 191 -3.90 -9.42 -10.85
C ARG A 191 -4.58 -10.73 -11.27
N ALA A 192 -5.82 -10.92 -10.85
CA ALA A 192 -6.66 -12.03 -11.31
C ALA A 192 -6.92 -11.95 -12.82
N PHE A 193 -6.88 -13.09 -13.51
CA PHE A 193 -7.25 -13.18 -14.93
C PHE A 193 -8.77 -13.27 -15.13
N GLY A 194 -9.49 -13.89 -14.19
CA GLY A 194 -10.94 -14.05 -14.22
C GLY A 194 -11.65 -13.11 -13.24
N ASN A 195 -12.66 -13.67 -12.57
CA ASN A 195 -13.55 -12.95 -11.65
C ASN A 195 -13.16 -13.15 -10.18
N GLU A 196 -11.95 -13.66 -9.92
CA GLU A 196 -11.49 -13.93 -8.56
C GLU A 196 -11.36 -12.64 -7.74
N THR A 197 -11.86 -12.70 -6.50
CA THR A 197 -11.79 -11.59 -5.55
C THR A 197 -10.73 -11.88 -4.46
N PRO A 198 -9.85 -10.91 -4.14
CA PRO A 198 -9.74 -9.58 -4.74
C PRO A 198 -9.08 -9.62 -6.14
N LYS A 199 -9.50 -8.68 -6.99
CA LYS A 199 -8.96 -8.50 -8.36
C LYS A 199 -7.45 -8.27 -8.37
N TYR A 200 -6.94 -7.57 -7.36
CA TYR A 200 -5.52 -7.35 -7.14
C TYR A 200 -5.10 -7.79 -5.75
N VAL A 201 -3.97 -8.49 -5.65
CA VAL A 201 -3.30 -8.80 -4.38
C VAL A 201 -1.91 -8.18 -4.45
N THR A 202 -1.57 -7.34 -3.48
CA THR A 202 -0.24 -6.69 -3.44
C THR A 202 0.62 -7.32 -2.37
N ILE A 203 1.83 -7.71 -2.75
CA ILE A 203 2.84 -8.30 -1.87
C ILE A 203 4.01 -7.33 -1.75
N LYS A 204 4.37 -6.98 -0.51
CA LYS A 204 5.46 -6.03 -0.23
C LYS A 204 6.61 -6.79 0.43
N LEU A 205 7.78 -6.73 -0.19
CA LEU A 205 8.99 -7.40 0.29
C LEU A 205 9.74 -6.50 1.26
N ASP A 206 9.90 -5.23 0.89
CA ASP A 206 10.47 -4.19 1.74
C ASP A 206 9.35 -3.27 2.24
N GLU A 207 9.02 -3.33 3.53
CA GLU A 207 7.96 -2.52 4.16
C GLU A 207 8.29 -1.02 4.22
N ASN A 208 9.55 -0.64 4.07
CA ASN A 208 9.98 0.76 4.17
C ASN A 208 9.79 1.53 2.86
N LYS A 209 9.66 0.83 1.72
CA LYS A 209 9.50 1.49 0.41
C LYS A 209 8.06 1.87 0.12
N GLN A 210 7.83 3.00 -0.54
CA GLN A 210 6.50 3.34 -1.03
C GLN A 210 6.12 2.44 -2.23
N LYS A 211 4.83 2.11 -2.37
CA LYS A 211 4.33 1.23 -3.44
C LYS A 211 4.20 2.00 -4.76
N ILE A 212 5.34 2.31 -5.36
CA ILE A 212 5.41 3.04 -6.61
C ILE A 212 5.90 2.11 -7.71
N PHE A 213 5.14 2.01 -8.80
CA PHE A 213 5.53 1.25 -9.98
C PHE A 213 6.12 2.17 -11.04
N GLY A 214 7.20 1.74 -11.68
CA GLY A 214 7.88 2.47 -12.75
C GLY A 214 9.02 3.39 -12.28
N LEU A 215 9.46 3.31 -11.02
CA LEU A 215 10.59 4.09 -10.50
C LEU A 215 11.89 3.82 -11.26
N GLU A 216 12.08 2.60 -11.76
CA GLU A 216 13.26 2.22 -12.54
C GLU A 216 13.26 2.80 -13.97
N ARG A 217 12.13 3.39 -14.40
CA ARG A 217 11.95 3.91 -15.77
C ARG A 217 11.68 5.41 -15.82
N VAL A 218 11.35 6.03 -14.69
CA VAL A 218 10.98 7.45 -14.65
C VAL A 218 12.20 8.32 -14.95
N ASN A 219 11.99 9.34 -15.78
CA ASN A 219 12.95 10.37 -16.08
C ASN A 219 12.54 11.67 -15.40
N TYR A 220 13.25 12.02 -14.32
CA TYR A 220 12.98 13.22 -13.52
C TYR A 220 13.26 14.55 -14.23
N THR A 221 13.90 14.52 -15.42
CA THR A 221 14.12 15.72 -16.23
C THR A 221 12.93 16.06 -17.13
N GLN A 222 12.04 15.10 -17.36
CA GLN A 222 10.86 15.23 -18.21
C GLN A 222 9.59 15.42 -17.37
N HIS A 223 8.48 15.80 -18.02
CA HIS A 223 7.17 15.88 -17.36
C HIS A 223 6.75 14.48 -16.90
N ILE A 224 6.26 14.35 -15.67
CA ILE A 224 5.91 13.06 -15.05
C ILE A 224 4.39 12.97 -14.92
N PHE A 225 3.83 11.86 -15.37
CA PHE A 225 2.44 11.50 -15.07
C PHE A 225 2.39 10.56 -13.87
N VAL A 226 1.39 10.76 -13.01
CA VAL A 226 1.13 9.91 -11.85
C VAL A 226 -0.28 9.38 -11.95
N VAL A 227 -0.43 8.06 -12.04
CA VAL A 227 -1.73 7.35 -12.06
C VAL A 227 -1.90 6.46 -10.82
N GLU A 228 -3.08 5.90 -10.60
CA GLU A 228 -3.33 4.97 -9.49
C GLU A 228 -2.88 3.54 -9.78
N GLY A 229 -3.15 3.06 -11.00
CA GLY A 229 -2.95 1.68 -11.41
C GLY A 229 -1.66 1.44 -12.21
N PRO A 230 -0.91 0.35 -11.95
CA PRO A 230 0.25 -0.01 -12.76
C PRO A 230 -0.07 -0.18 -14.25
N ILE A 231 -1.24 -0.73 -14.59
CA ILE A 231 -1.64 -0.93 -15.99
C ILE A 231 -1.87 0.42 -16.68
N ASP A 232 -2.54 1.36 -16.03
CA ASP A 232 -2.78 2.71 -16.56
C ASP A 232 -1.47 3.42 -16.93
N SER A 233 -0.43 3.23 -16.10
CA SER A 233 0.88 3.85 -16.33
C SER A 233 1.58 3.36 -17.59
N LEU A 234 1.19 2.20 -18.13
CA LEU A 234 1.78 1.64 -19.35
C LEU A 234 1.29 2.35 -20.62
N PHE A 235 0.24 3.17 -20.54
CA PHE A 235 -0.33 3.89 -21.67
C PHE A 235 0.26 5.29 -21.87
N LEU A 236 0.91 5.82 -20.85
CA LEU A 236 1.49 7.16 -20.82
C LEU A 236 3.01 7.09 -20.81
N ASP A 237 3.64 8.00 -21.55
CA ASP A 237 5.10 8.13 -21.52
C ASP A 237 5.54 8.86 -20.26
N ASN A 238 6.67 8.44 -19.68
CA ASN A 238 7.20 8.93 -18.42
C ASN A 238 6.18 8.96 -17.26
N CYS A 239 5.49 7.83 -17.06
CA CYS A 239 4.45 7.69 -16.05
C CYS A 239 4.84 6.69 -14.95
N ILE A 240 4.46 7.02 -13.72
CA ILE A 240 4.53 6.13 -12.55
C ILE A 240 3.12 5.87 -12.01
N ALA A 241 2.96 4.75 -11.29
CA ALA A 241 1.71 4.44 -10.60
C ALA A 241 1.90 4.39 -9.08
N ALA A 242 1.04 5.08 -8.34
CA ALA A 242 1.04 5.09 -6.88
C ALA A 242 -0.38 4.93 -6.32
N GLY A 243 -0.78 3.67 -6.15
CA GLY A 243 -2.08 3.30 -5.61
C GLY A 243 -2.23 3.71 -4.14
N GLY A 244 -2.79 4.90 -3.90
CA GLY A 244 -3.16 5.38 -2.57
C GLY A 244 -2.00 5.86 -1.70
N ALA A 245 -0.76 5.85 -2.20
CA ALA A 245 0.34 6.46 -1.48
C ALA A 245 0.31 7.98 -1.65
N ASP A 246 0.48 8.71 -0.55
CA ASP A 246 0.92 10.11 -0.63
C ASP A 246 2.26 10.12 -1.32
N LEU A 247 2.24 10.32 -2.63
CA LEU A 247 3.41 10.39 -3.46
C LEU A 247 4.06 11.75 -3.19
N THR A 248 4.77 11.86 -2.07
CA THR A 248 5.77 12.90 -1.90
C THR A 248 6.94 12.50 -2.78
N LEU A 249 6.79 12.68 -4.09
CA LEU A 249 7.92 12.81 -5.00
C LEU A 249 8.92 13.74 -4.32
N ASP A 250 10.20 13.38 -4.34
CA ASP A 250 11.26 14.10 -3.64
C ASP A 250 11.00 15.61 -3.77
N SER A 251 11.06 16.34 -2.65
CA SER A 251 10.79 17.78 -2.50
C SER A 251 11.51 18.70 -3.53
N LYS A 252 12.38 18.11 -4.36
CA LYS A 252 13.14 18.71 -5.44
C LYS A 252 12.43 18.71 -6.80
N ILE A 253 11.33 17.97 -6.96
CA ILE A 253 10.58 17.96 -8.22
C ILE A 253 9.57 19.10 -8.19
N ASP A 254 9.71 19.99 -9.16
CA ASP A 254 8.78 21.10 -9.36
C ASP A 254 7.35 20.57 -9.58
N PRO A 255 6.38 20.93 -8.72
CA PRO A 255 4.99 20.48 -8.86
C PRO A 255 4.37 20.76 -10.23
N SER A 256 4.84 21.80 -10.92
CA SER A 256 4.38 22.16 -12.27
C SER A 256 4.82 21.17 -13.36
N LYS A 257 5.78 20.29 -13.07
CA LYS A 257 6.26 19.23 -13.98
C LYS A 257 5.60 17.88 -13.73
N VAL A 258 4.61 17.83 -12.85
CA VAL A 258 3.92 16.60 -12.47
C VAL A 258 2.42 16.76 -12.67
N THR A 259 1.79 15.79 -13.33
CA THR A 259 0.33 15.73 -13.49
C THR A 259 -0.21 14.46 -12.88
N TYR A 260 -1.12 14.61 -11.92
CA TYR A 260 -1.86 13.50 -11.32
C TYR A 260 -3.12 13.18 -12.13
N ILE A 261 -3.38 11.88 -12.32
CA ILE A 261 -4.51 11.33 -13.05
C ILE A 261 -5.13 10.25 -12.15
N PHE A 262 -6.24 10.59 -11.49
CA PHE A 262 -6.96 9.67 -10.61
C PHE A 262 -7.98 8.82 -11.37
N ASP A 263 -8.43 7.72 -10.77
CA ASP A 263 -9.59 6.97 -11.24
C ASP A 263 -10.82 7.91 -11.29
N ASN A 264 -11.69 7.73 -12.27
CA ASN A 264 -12.92 8.51 -12.47
C ASN A 264 -14.00 8.09 -11.46
N GLU A 265 -13.79 8.44 -10.19
CA GLU A 265 -14.69 8.13 -9.10
C GLU A 265 -15.23 9.42 -8.43
N PRO A 266 -16.07 10.23 -9.13
CA PRO A 266 -16.53 11.53 -8.63
C PRO A 266 -17.40 11.44 -7.37
N ARG A 267 -17.88 10.25 -7.03
CA ARG A 267 -18.67 9.97 -5.81
C ARG A 267 -17.82 9.38 -4.67
N ASN A 268 -16.54 9.11 -4.89
CA ASN A 268 -15.65 8.55 -3.87
C ASN A 268 -14.99 9.69 -3.09
N LYS A 269 -15.41 9.88 -1.83
CA LYS A 269 -14.91 10.95 -0.95
C LYS A 269 -13.40 10.88 -0.71
N GLU A 270 -12.82 9.67 -0.70
CA GLU A 270 -11.38 9.48 -0.49
C GLU A 270 -10.59 9.95 -1.72
N ILE A 271 -11.04 9.59 -2.91
CA ILE A 271 -10.42 10.07 -4.17
C ILE A 271 -10.55 11.59 -4.27
N VAL A 272 -11.74 12.15 -4.07
CA VAL A 272 -11.95 13.60 -4.13
C VAL A 272 -11.05 14.33 -3.12
N SER A 273 -10.93 13.83 -1.89
CA SER A 273 -10.05 14.42 -0.88
C SER A 273 -8.57 14.36 -1.27
N ARG A 274 -8.12 13.27 -1.91
CA ARG A 274 -6.77 13.16 -2.47
C ARG A 274 -6.55 14.17 -3.60
N MET A 275 -7.55 14.37 -4.48
CA MET A 275 -7.50 15.40 -5.53
C MET A 275 -7.35 16.80 -4.94
N GLU A 276 -8.15 17.14 -3.91
CA GLU A 276 -8.07 18.43 -3.19
C GLU A 276 -6.66 18.65 -2.63
N LYS A 277 -6.08 17.65 -1.97
CA LYS A 277 -4.72 17.72 -1.40
C LYS A 277 -3.63 17.95 -2.45
N ILE A 278 -3.72 17.28 -3.60
CA ILE A 278 -2.76 17.46 -4.70
C ILE A 278 -2.85 18.88 -5.28
N ILE A 279 -4.05 19.44 -5.40
CA ILE A 279 -4.26 20.82 -5.85
C ILE A 279 -3.66 21.82 -4.85
N GLU A 280 -3.88 21.62 -3.55
CA GLU A 280 -3.31 22.46 -2.48
C GLU A 280 -1.77 22.44 -2.49
N GLN A 281 -1.17 21.31 -2.85
CA GLN A 281 0.28 21.16 -3.00
C GLN A 281 0.84 21.80 -4.29
N GLY A 282 -0.02 22.37 -5.14
CA GLY A 282 0.39 23.10 -6.34
C GLY A 282 0.71 22.23 -7.56
N TYR A 283 0.42 20.93 -7.51
CA TYR A 283 0.59 20.02 -8.64
C TYR A 283 -0.47 20.26 -9.72
N ASN A 284 -0.16 19.83 -10.95
CA ASN A 284 -1.19 19.74 -11.99
C ASN A 284 -2.05 18.49 -11.76
N ILE A 285 -3.30 18.57 -12.19
CA ILE A 285 -4.26 17.48 -12.07
C ILE A 285 -5.09 17.37 -13.34
N PHE A 286 -5.22 16.16 -13.87
CA PHE A 286 -6.21 15.82 -14.86
C PHE A 286 -7.56 15.57 -14.19
N ILE A 287 -8.60 16.21 -14.70
CA ILE A 287 -9.97 16.03 -14.22
C ILE A 287 -10.81 15.53 -15.38
N TRP A 288 -11.41 14.35 -15.21
CA TRP A 288 -12.20 13.71 -16.26
C TRP A 288 -13.34 14.62 -16.76
N PRO A 289 -13.50 14.76 -18.09
CA PRO A 289 -14.68 15.35 -18.69
C PRO A 289 -15.97 14.66 -18.25
N ASN A 290 -17.05 15.42 -18.03
CA ASN A 290 -18.33 14.90 -17.53
C ASN A 290 -19.03 13.92 -18.50
N ASP A 291 -18.71 14.01 -19.79
CA ASP A 291 -19.20 13.13 -20.85
C ASP A 291 -18.47 11.76 -20.88
N ILE A 292 -17.29 11.65 -20.26
CA ILE A 292 -16.55 10.40 -20.15
C ILE A 292 -16.95 9.66 -18.86
N GLN A 293 -17.66 8.55 -19.01
CA GLN A 293 -18.14 7.70 -17.90
C GLN A 293 -17.32 6.41 -17.73
N LEU A 294 -16.04 6.44 -18.08
CA LEU A 294 -15.11 5.31 -17.99
C LEU A 294 -14.30 5.40 -16.69
N LYS A 295 -13.95 4.24 -16.12
CA LYS A 295 -13.35 4.17 -14.78
C LYS A 295 -11.92 4.71 -14.74
N ASP A 296 -11.10 4.35 -15.71
CA ASP A 296 -9.66 4.60 -15.71
C ASP A 296 -9.11 4.78 -17.15
N VAL A 297 -7.80 5.02 -17.26
CA VAL A 297 -7.12 5.23 -18.54
C VAL A 297 -7.16 3.97 -19.41
N ASN A 298 -7.02 2.79 -18.79
CA ASN A 298 -7.10 1.55 -19.54
C ASN A 298 -8.48 1.33 -20.17
N ASP A 299 -9.56 1.58 -19.42
CA ASP A 299 -10.93 1.51 -19.93
C ASP A 299 -11.14 2.50 -21.08
N LEU A 300 -10.58 3.73 -21.01
CA LEU A 300 -10.60 4.69 -22.12
C LEU A 300 -9.89 4.16 -23.37
N ILE A 301 -8.67 3.64 -23.23
CA ILE A 301 -7.92 3.05 -24.35
C ILE A 301 -8.67 1.88 -24.97
N MET A 302 -9.30 1.03 -24.15
CA MET A 302 -10.08 -0.12 -24.62
C MET A 302 -11.30 0.26 -25.48
N THR A 303 -11.73 1.53 -25.50
CA THR A 303 -12.78 2.00 -26.43
C THR A 303 -12.28 2.32 -27.84
N GLY A 304 -10.96 2.24 -28.08
CA GLY A 304 -10.35 2.59 -29.36
C GLY A 304 -9.66 3.95 -29.39
N VAL A 305 -9.61 4.66 -28.25
CA VAL A 305 -8.83 5.90 -28.11
C VAL A 305 -7.36 5.60 -28.33
N THR A 306 -6.75 6.28 -29.29
CA THR A 306 -5.31 6.16 -29.58
C THR A 306 -4.48 6.89 -28.53
N LYS A 307 -3.18 6.59 -28.45
CA LYS A 307 -2.27 7.31 -27.54
C LYS A 307 -2.22 8.81 -27.81
N VAL A 308 -2.26 9.23 -29.08
CA VAL A 308 -2.27 10.64 -29.47
C VAL A 308 -3.52 11.34 -28.94
N GLN A 309 -4.69 10.72 -29.13
CA GLN A 309 -5.95 11.24 -28.60
C GLN A 309 -5.96 11.25 -27.07
N LEU A 310 -5.42 10.21 -26.42
CA LEU A 310 -5.29 10.18 -24.96
C LEU A 310 -4.44 11.36 -24.46
N SER A 311 -3.28 11.63 -25.08
CA SER A 311 -2.44 12.76 -24.73
C SER A 311 -3.15 14.10 -24.94
N GLU A 312 -3.92 14.25 -26.02
CA GLU A 312 -4.73 15.45 -26.29
C GLU A 312 -5.82 15.64 -25.23
N ILE A 313 -6.59 14.59 -24.91
CA ILE A 313 -7.62 14.61 -23.86
C ILE A 313 -7.00 15.02 -22.51
N ILE A 314 -5.85 14.44 -22.16
CA ILE A 314 -5.14 14.77 -20.92
C ILE A 314 -4.70 16.23 -20.93
N SER A 315 -4.10 16.70 -22.03
CA SER A 315 -3.61 18.08 -22.15
C SER A 315 -4.73 19.10 -22.01
N ILE A 316 -5.89 18.87 -22.66
CA ILE A 316 -7.04 19.78 -22.63
C ILE A 316 -7.66 19.84 -21.23
N ASN A 317 -7.64 18.72 -20.50
CA ASN A 317 -8.31 18.60 -19.20
C ASN A 317 -7.34 18.54 -18.03
N THR A 318 -6.13 19.08 -18.21
CA THR A 318 -5.17 19.27 -17.12
C THR A 318 -5.27 20.69 -16.60
N TYR A 319 -5.50 20.81 -15.30
CA TYR A 319 -5.72 22.07 -14.61
C TYR A 319 -4.70 22.23 -13.48
N SER A 320 -4.51 23.47 -13.02
CA SER A 320 -3.67 23.77 -11.85
C SER A 320 -4.25 24.90 -11.01
N LYS A 321 -3.86 24.93 -9.73
CA LYS A 321 -4.21 25.99 -8.77
C LYS A 321 -5.72 26.29 -8.79
N LEU A 322 -6.12 27.57 -8.92
CA LEU A 322 -7.51 28.01 -8.88
C LEU A 322 -8.38 27.35 -9.95
N SER A 323 -7.87 27.17 -11.17
CA SER A 323 -8.62 26.52 -12.26
C SER A 323 -8.93 25.06 -11.93
N ALA A 324 -8.00 24.35 -11.28
CA ALA A 324 -8.22 22.98 -10.83
C ALA A 324 -9.26 22.92 -9.70
N SER A 325 -9.22 23.84 -8.74
CA SER A 325 -10.22 23.92 -7.67
C SER A 325 -11.63 24.16 -8.24
N GLN A 326 -11.77 25.06 -9.22
CA GLN A 326 -13.04 25.33 -9.88
C GLN A 326 -13.55 24.11 -10.65
N GLN A 327 -12.68 23.49 -11.46
CA GLN A 327 -13.07 22.32 -12.23
C GLN A 327 -13.42 21.13 -11.34
N LEU A 328 -12.72 20.94 -10.22
CA LEU A 328 -13.00 19.87 -9.27
C LEU A 328 -14.40 20.00 -8.64
N ILE A 329 -14.88 21.22 -8.42
CA ILE A 329 -16.26 21.47 -7.95
C ILE A 329 -17.28 20.97 -8.97
N THR A 330 -17.02 21.17 -10.27
CA THR A 330 -17.92 20.69 -11.34
C THR A 330 -17.89 19.17 -11.53
N TYR A 331 -16.75 18.54 -11.24
CA TYR A 331 -16.54 17.10 -11.35
C TYR A 331 -17.15 16.31 -10.19
N LYS A 332 -16.93 16.77 -8.95
CA LYS A 332 -17.29 16.01 -7.75
C LYS A 332 -18.80 15.92 -7.55
N LYS A 333 -19.26 14.76 -7.08
CA LYS A 333 -20.68 14.40 -6.87
C LYS A 333 -20.93 13.92 -5.42
N VAL A 334 -20.13 14.42 -4.48
CA VAL A 334 -20.10 14.03 -3.05
C VAL A 334 -20.67 15.07 -2.11
#